data_AF-A0A382UFX6-F1
#
_entry.id   AF-A0A382UFX6-F1
#
_cell.length_a   1.000
_cell.length_b   1.000
_cell.length_c   1.000
_cell.angle_alpha   90.00
_cell.angle_beta   90.00
_cell.angle_gamma   90.00
#
_symmetry.space_group_name_H-M   'P 1'
#
loop_
_entity.id
_entity.type
_entity.pdbx_description
1 polymer ?
#
loop_
_entity_poly.entity_id
_entity_poly.type
_entity_poly.pdbx_seq_one_letter_code
_entity_poly.pdbx_strand_id
1 'polypeptide(L)'
;MSPVGSNFARTGVLALAVVLGACSAPEPPASLDDLAQQTLAQIDGQLSVPGLREPVEVIRDEWGIPHIYAQNDDDLFFAQGYVMAQDRLWQMEMWRRWHEGRLSEIFGSVALDYDKRSRLMMFRGPWDETEWTSYHPDGERLFTAHANGVNAFIEQNRDNLPVEFQLTGVMPEPWTAQTALLRWAALAVPSVRGHAISEIQLALNVAAYGAEEANRRAAPDPWDDLVVPEGLDLSLITQDVLD
;
A
#
# COMPACT_ATOMS: atom_id res chain seq x y z
N MET A 1 76.00 -47.94 19.55
CA MET A 1 75.42 -46.88 20.39
C MET A 1 74.39 -46.12 19.58
N SER A 2 73.12 -46.53 19.68
CA SER A 2 71.95 -45.63 19.50
C SER A 2 71.94 -44.62 20.68
N PRO A 3 71.17 -43.49 20.69
CA PRO A 3 69.82 -43.28 20.13
C PRO A 3 69.69 -41.96 19.31
N VAL A 4 68.74 -41.74 18.39
CA VAL A 4 67.26 -41.69 18.43
C VAL A 4 66.68 -40.64 19.38
N GLY A 5 65.98 -39.65 18.81
CA GLY A 5 65.05 -38.73 19.46
C GLY A 5 64.98 -37.39 18.71
N SER A 6 63.85 -36.74 18.47
CA SER A 6 62.43 -37.04 18.67
C SER A 6 61.63 -35.92 17.99
N ASN A 7 60.48 -36.26 17.41
CA ASN A 7 59.48 -35.34 16.88
C ASN A 7 59.04 -34.28 17.90
N PHE A 8 58.85 -33.04 17.45
CA PHE A 8 57.93 -32.09 18.09
C PHE A 8 56.85 -31.69 17.09
N ALA A 9 55.74 -32.41 17.14
CA ALA A 9 54.48 -31.96 16.58
C ALA A 9 53.97 -30.79 17.44
N ARG A 10 53.77 -29.63 16.81
CA ARG A 10 53.09 -28.49 17.44
C ARG A 10 51.60 -28.78 17.47
N THR A 11 51.10 -29.22 18.62
CA THR A 11 49.67 -29.28 18.93
C THR A 11 49.15 -27.84 19.04
N GLY A 12 48.51 -27.36 17.98
CA GLY A 12 47.70 -26.14 18.05
C GLY A 12 46.43 -26.44 18.83
N VAL A 13 46.32 -25.89 20.04
CA VAL A 13 45.06 -25.89 20.80
C VAL A 13 44.14 -24.88 20.12
N LEU A 14 43.17 -25.38 19.34
CA LEU A 14 42.04 -24.59 18.87
C LEU A 14 41.14 -24.32 20.08
N ALA A 15 41.24 -23.13 20.67
CA ALA A 15 40.29 -22.68 21.67
C ALA A 15 38.96 -22.34 20.97
N LEU A 16 38.01 -23.26 21.02
CA LEU A 16 36.64 -23.04 20.57
C LEU A 16 35.95 -22.14 21.60
N ALA A 17 35.94 -20.83 21.36
CA ALA A 17 35.17 -19.88 22.15
C ALA A 17 33.69 -20.04 21.78
N VAL A 18 32.95 -20.80 22.60
CA VAL A 18 31.49 -20.82 22.56
C VAL A 18 31.02 -19.50 23.17
N VAL A 19 30.71 -18.52 22.33
CA VAL A 19 29.95 -17.33 22.75
C VAL A 19 28.50 -17.79 22.91
N LEU A 20 28.11 -18.11 24.13
CA LEU A 20 26.71 -18.24 24.53
C LEU A 20 26.10 -16.83 24.50
N GLY A 21 25.66 -16.39 23.33
CA GLY A 21 24.77 -15.25 23.21
C GLY A 21 23.48 -15.61 23.94
N ALA A 22 23.26 -15.01 25.11
CA ALA A 22 21.98 -15.10 25.78
C ALA A 22 20.95 -14.40 24.90
N CYS A 23 20.13 -15.19 24.19
CA CYS A 23 18.90 -14.67 23.60
C CYS A 23 17.94 -14.33 24.75
N SER A 24 18.06 -13.12 25.29
CA SER A 24 16.99 -12.55 26.10
C SER A 24 15.78 -12.35 25.19
N ALA A 25 14.65 -12.95 25.56
CA ALA A 25 13.38 -12.62 24.92
C ALA A 25 13.16 -11.09 25.04
N PRO A 26 12.63 -10.42 24.00
CA PRO A 26 12.35 -8.99 24.07
C PRO A 26 11.43 -8.70 25.26
N GLU A 27 11.79 -7.69 26.04
CA GLU A 27 10.97 -7.24 27.17
C GLU A 27 9.64 -6.68 26.65
N PRO A 28 8.50 -6.91 27.35
CA PRO A 28 7.22 -6.35 26.95
C PRO A 28 7.31 -4.82 26.90
N PRO A 29 6.66 -4.17 25.92
CA PRO A 29 6.76 -2.73 25.73
C PRO A 29 6.19 -1.97 26.94
N ALA A 30 6.94 -0.98 27.43
CA ALA A 30 6.52 -0.18 28.59
C ALA A 30 5.57 0.98 28.22
N SER A 31 5.55 1.38 26.94
CA SER A 31 4.72 2.44 26.39
C SER A 31 4.38 2.19 24.91
N LEU A 32 3.49 3.02 24.35
CA LEU A 32 3.19 2.98 22.92
C LEU A 32 4.41 3.35 22.07
N ASP A 33 5.22 4.31 22.52
CA ASP A 33 6.43 4.73 21.82
C ASP A 33 7.47 3.61 21.81
N ASP A 34 7.59 2.86 22.92
CA ASP A 34 8.48 1.69 22.99
C ASP A 34 8.01 0.60 22.04
N LEU A 35 6.70 0.32 21.99
CA LEU A 35 6.14 -0.64 21.03
C LEU A 35 6.38 -0.18 19.59
N ALA A 36 6.19 1.10 19.28
CA ALA A 36 6.47 1.64 17.96
C ALA A 36 7.95 1.48 17.57
N GLN A 37 8.88 1.76 18.48
CA GLN A 37 10.32 1.59 18.23
C GLN A 37 10.71 0.12 18.05
N GLN A 38 10.16 -0.79 18.85
CA GLN A 38 10.42 -2.23 18.76
C GLN A 38 9.92 -2.87 17.46
N THR A 39 8.95 -2.23 16.81
CA THR A 39 8.29 -2.73 15.59
C THR A 39 8.77 -2.05 14.31
N LEU A 40 9.78 -1.18 14.39
CA LEU A 40 10.38 -0.57 13.21
C LEU A 40 11.06 -1.60 12.33
N ALA A 41 10.86 -1.48 11.01
CA ALA A 41 11.54 -2.30 10.03
C ALA A 41 13.06 -2.03 10.03
N GLN A 42 13.86 -3.06 9.75
CA GLN A 42 15.28 -2.88 9.45
C GLN A 42 15.44 -2.17 8.10
N ILE A 43 16.03 -0.98 8.11
CA ILE A 43 16.21 -0.13 6.91
C ILE A 43 17.66 0.04 6.46
N ASP A 44 18.61 -0.53 7.20
CA ASP A 44 20.05 -0.47 6.95
C ASP A 44 20.71 -1.86 6.99
N GLY A 45 21.95 -1.92 6.52
CA GLY A 45 22.71 -3.16 6.43
C GLY A 45 22.36 -4.01 5.22
N GLN A 46 22.48 -5.33 5.36
CA GLN A 46 22.24 -6.29 4.28
C GLN A 46 21.09 -7.22 4.67
N LEU A 47 20.12 -7.35 3.76
CA LEU A 47 18.96 -8.22 3.90
C LEU A 47 18.99 -9.29 2.81
N SER A 48 18.77 -10.54 3.19
CA SER A 48 18.52 -11.61 2.22
C SER A 48 17.02 -11.72 1.98
N VAL A 49 16.55 -11.22 0.83
CA VAL A 49 15.12 -11.23 0.49
C VAL A 49 14.86 -12.27 -0.60
N PRO A 50 14.14 -13.37 -0.31
CA PRO A 50 13.76 -14.35 -1.31
C PRO A 50 12.93 -13.70 -2.43
N GLY A 51 13.29 -13.97 -3.68
CA GLY A 51 12.58 -13.47 -4.87
C GLY A 51 13.40 -12.51 -5.73
N LEU A 52 14.43 -11.86 -5.16
CA LEU A 52 15.40 -11.08 -5.94
C LEU A 52 16.31 -12.01 -6.75
N ARG A 53 16.57 -11.64 -8.00
CA ARG A 53 17.47 -12.37 -8.91
C ARG A 53 18.88 -11.81 -8.85
N GLU A 54 19.00 -10.49 -8.78
CA GLU A 54 20.24 -9.75 -8.67
C GLU A 54 20.23 -8.84 -7.42
N PRO A 55 21.40 -8.40 -6.93
CA PRO A 55 21.47 -7.44 -5.83
C PRO A 55 20.76 -6.12 -6.17
N VAL A 56 20.04 -5.59 -5.19
CA VAL A 56 19.41 -4.26 -5.23
C VAL A 56 20.01 -3.40 -4.12
N GLU A 57 20.38 -2.16 -4.45
CA GLU A 57 20.86 -1.17 -3.50
C GLU A 57 19.75 -0.17 -3.18
N VAL A 58 19.53 0.10 -1.89
CA VAL A 58 18.56 1.10 -1.41
C VAL A 58 19.32 2.11 -0.57
N ILE A 59 19.35 3.36 -1.03
CA ILE A 59 19.98 4.47 -0.32
C ILE A 59 18.87 5.37 0.20
N ARG A 60 18.77 5.57 1.51
CA ARG A 60 17.87 6.57 2.09
C ARG A 60 18.62 7.88 2.33
N ASP A 61 18.03 8.99 1.90
CA ASP A 61 18.59 10.32 2.13
C ASP A 61 18.38 10.80 3.58
N GLU A 62 18.78 12.03 3.89
CA GLU A 62 18.63 12.63 5.22
C GLU A 62 17.16 12.78 5.67
N TRP A 63 16.21 12.73 4.74
CA TRP A 63 14.77 12.82 4.97
C TRP A 63 14.10 11.43 4.99
N GLY A 64 14.89 10.36 4.81
CA GLY A 64 14.41 8.98 4.76
C GLY A 64 13.82 8.58 3.41
N ILE A 65 14.00 9.37 2.35
CA ILE A 65 13.48 9.05 1.02
C ILE A 65 14.33 7.93 0.39
N PRO A 66 13.74 6.79 0.01
CA PRO A 66 14.49 5.68 -0.57
C PRO A 66 14.76 5.89 -2.06
N HIS A 67 16.04 5.77 -2.44
CA HIS A 67 16.52 5.69 -3.81
C HIS A 67 16.92 4.24 -4.11
N ILE A 68 16.23 3.60 -5.08
CA ILE A 68 16.37 2.17 -5.36
C ILE A 68 17.12 1.98 -6.68
N TYR A 69 18.21 1.21 -6.64
CA TYR A 69 19.05 0.87 -7.79
C TYR A 69 19.06 -0.64 -8.01
N ALA A 70 18.61 -1.10 -9.16
CA ALA A 70 18.53 -2.51 -9.53
C ALA A 70 19.08 -2.75 -10.95
N GLN A 71 19.43 -4.00 -11.26
CA GLN A 71 19.98 -4.38 -12.57
C GLN A 71 18.91 -4.78 -13.60
N ASN A 72 17.64 -4.87 -13.18
CA ASN A 72 16.51 -5.24 -14.03
C ASN A 72 15.20 -4.74 -13.42
N ASP A 73 14.15 -4.67 -14.25
CA ASP A 73 12.87 -4.10 -13.84
C ASP A 73 12.14 -4.96 -12.80
N ASP A 74 12.16 -6.30 -12.91
CA ASP A 74 11.43 -7.14 -11.94
C ASP A 74 11.99 -6.95 -10.52
N ASP A 75 13.31 -6.91 -10.36
CA ASP A 75 13.96 -6.67 -9.06
C ASP A 75 13.74 -5.22 -8.59
N LEU A 76 13.67 -4.24 -9.51
CA LEU A 76 13.35 -2.85 -9.19
C LEU A 76 11.95 -2.72 -8.58
N PHE A 77 10.93 -3.25 -9.26
CA PHE A 77 9.54 -3.16 -8.80
C PHE A 77 9.30 -4.04 -7.58
N PHE A 78 9.94 -5.21 -7.49
CA PHE A 78 9.96 -6.01 -6.27
C PHE A 78 10.51 -5.22 -5.08
N ALA A 79 11.69 -4.62 -5.22
CA ALA A 79 12.29 -3.83 -4.16
C ALA A 79 11.45 -2.59 -3.82
N GLN A 80 10.82 -1.96 -4.80
CA GLN A 80 9.88 -0.87 -4.57
C GLN A 80 8.72 -1.29 -3.66
N GLY A 81 8.09 -2.45 -3.93
CA GLY A 81 7.02 -2.98 -3.07
C GLY A 81 7.51 -3.30 -1.66
N TYR A 82 8.68 -3.95 -1.55
CA TYR A 82 9.29 -4.29 -0.27
C TYR A 82 9.59 -3.04 0.57
N VAL A 83 10.28 -2.05 0.00
CA VAL A 83 10.63 -0.79 0.65
C VAL A 83 9.40 0.02 1.03
N MET A 84 8.39 0.07 0.17
CA MET A 84 7.12 0.74 0.49
C MET A 84 6.43 0.08 1.69
N ALA A 85 6.47 -1.25 1.78
CA ALA A 85 5.93 -1.97 2.92
C ALA A 85 6.74 -1.71 4.21
N GLN A 86 8.07 -1.60 4.14
CA GLN A 86 8.90 -1.19 5.29
C GLN A 86 8.41 0.12 5.91
N ASP A 87 8.08 1.10 5.06
CA ASP A 87 7.78 2.45 5.51
C ASP A 87 6.28 2.66 5.77
N ARG A 88 5.37 1.92 5.09
CA ARG A 88 3.95 2.26 4.96
C ARG A 88 2.96 1.08 5.00
N LEU A 89 3.34 -0.11 5.44
CA LEU A 89 2.47 -1.28 5.38
C LEU A 89 1.05 -1.06 5.95
N TRP A 90 0.92 -0.38 7.09
CA TRP A 90 -0.41 -0.07 7.66
C TRP A 90 -1.25 0.81 6.74
N GLN A 91 -0.65 1.90 6.22
CA GLN A 91 -1.33 2.78 5.27
C GLN A 91 -1.77 2.02 4.01
N MET A 92 -0.89 1.15 3.49
CA MET A 92 -1.18 0.32 2.32
C MET A 92 -2.36 -0.63 2.58
N GLU A 93 -2.40 -1.30 3.72
CA GLU A 93 -3.51 -2.18 4.10
C GLU A 93 -4.82 -1.40 4.25
N MET A 94 -4.77 -0.23 4.88
CA MET A 94 -5.94 0.64 5.03
C MET A 94 -6.46 1.11 3.68
N TRP A 95 -5.58 1.49 2.75
CA TRP A 95 -5.97 1.82 1.39
C TRP A 95 -6.56 0.62 0.66
N ARG A 96 -5.96 -0.57 0.77
CA ARG A 96 -6.54 -1.76 0.14
C ARG A 96 -7.96 -2.01 0.61
N ARG A 97 -8.19 -2.00 1.93
CA ARG A 97 -9.54 -2.16 2.51
C ARG A 97 -10.48 -1.03 2.10
N TRP A 98 -9.97 0.17 1.95
CA TRP A 98 -10.73 1.33 1.47
C TRP A 98 -11.25 1.12 0.04
N HIS A 99 -10.38 0.65 -0.86
CA HIS A 99 -10.73 0.41 -2.25
C HIS A 99 -11.56 -0.87 -2.45
N GLU A 100 -11.37 -1.90 -1.61
CA GLU A 100 -12.15 -3.14 -1.64
C GLU A 100 -13.53 -3.03 -0.96
N GLY A 101 -13.80 -1.90 -0.27
CA GLY A 101 -15.00 -1.74 0.54
C GLY A 101 -15.04 -2.77 1.67
N ARG A 102 -14.03 -2.73 2.53
CA ARG A 102 -13.81 -3.62 3.69
C ARG A 102 -13.39 -2.86 4.95
N LEU A 103 -13.61 -1.55 5.01
CA LEU A 103 -13.28 -0.75 6.20
C LEU A 103 -14.15 -1.10 7.41
N SER A 104 -15.37 -1.58 7.19
CA SER A 104 -16.28 -2.03 8.24
C SER A 104 -15.78 -3.25 9.02
N GLU A 105 -14.83 -4.01 8.47
CA GLU A 105 -14.14 -5.08 9.22
C GLU A 105 -13.31 -4.52 10.39
N ILE A 106 -12.88 -3.25 10.31
CA ILE A 106 -12.08 -2.59 11.35
C ILE A 106 -12.95 -1.60 12.14
N PHE A 107 -13.69 -0.74 11.46
CA PHE A 107 -14.45 0.36 12.10
C PHE A 107 -15.90 0.02 12.41
N GLY A 108 -16.39 -1.16 12.00
CA GLY A 108 -17.77 -1.59 12.22
C GLY A 108 -18.77 -0.82 11.36
N SER A 109 -19.97 -0.64 11.90
CA SER A 109 -21.14 -0.12 11.16
C SER A 109 -20.96 1.28 10.60
N VAL A 110 -20.11 2.11 11.18
CA VAL A 110 -19.85 3.49 10.70
C VAL A 110 -19.25 3.52 9.30
N ALA A 111 -18.53 2.46 8.90
CA ALA A 111 -17.91 2.36 7.57
C ALA A 111 -18.74 1.53 6.58
N LEU A 112 -19.86 0.95 7.01
CA LEU A 112 -20.63 0.01 6.19
C LEU A 112 -21.24 0.67 4.93
N ASP A 113 -21.75 1.88 5.08
CA ASP A 113 -22.31 2.63 3.94
C ASP A 113 -21.22 2.91 2.89
N TYR A 114 -20.03 3.31 3.35
CA TYR A 114 -18.89 3.53 2.48
C TYR A 114 -18.50 2.24 1.74
N ASP A 115 -18.39 1.12 2.45
CA ASP A 115 -18.02 -0.18 1.86
C ASP A 115 -19.00 -0.61 0.75
N LYS A 116 -20.31 -0.40 0.96
CA LYS A 116 -21.33 -0.67 -0.06
C LYS A 116 -21.09 0.16 -1.31
N ARG A 117 -20.87 1.47 -1.15
CA ARG A 117 -20.62 2.40 -2.28
C ARG A 117 -19.32 2.07 -3.01
N SER A 118 -18.23 1.80 -2.31
CA SER A 118 -16.98 1.34 -2.92
C SER A 118 -17.22 0.12 -3.78
N ARG A 119 -17.87 -0.91 -3.23
CA ARG A 119 -18.15 -2.14 -3.97
C ARG A 119 -19.00 -1.87 -5.21
N LEU A 120 -20.01 -1.01 -5.19
CA LEU A 120 -20.80 -0.72 -6.40
C LEU A 120 -19.94 -0.23 -7.56
N MET A 121 -18.86 0.51 -7.29
CA MET A 121 -17.99 1.10 -8.30
C MET A 121 -16.73 0.28 -8.60
N MET A 122 -16.46 -0.77 -7.83
CA MET A 122 -15.30 -1.64 -8.08
C MET A 122 -15.39 -2.27 -9.46
N PHE A 123 -14.26 -2.24 -10.18
CA PHE A 123 -14.09 -3.04 -11.38
C PHE A 123 -14.18 -4.53 -11.04
N ARG A 124 -15.02 -5.25 -11.79
CA ARG A 124 -15.26 -6.70 -11.63
C ARG A 124 -15.10 -7.46 -12.94
N GLY A 125 -14.64 -6.79 -14.00
CA GLY A 125 -14.48 -7.40 -15.31
C GLY A 125 -13.41 -8.49 -15.29
N PRO A 126 -13.32 -9.30 -16.36
CA PRO A 126 -12.28 -10.31 -16.45
C PRO A 126 -10.91 -9.64 -16.42
N TRP A 127 -10.00 -10.22 -15.63
CA TRP A 127 -8.58 -9.90 -15.67
C TRP A 127 -7.93 -10.74 -16.77
N ASP A 128 -8.33 -10.48 -18.01
CA ASP A 128 -7.81 -11.15 -19.20
C ASP A 128 -6.77 -10.28 -19.93
N GLU A 129 -6.28 -10.78 -21.05
CA GLU A 129 -5.28 -10.09 -21.88
C GLU A 129 -5.75 -8.69 -22.30
N THR A 130 -7.04 -8.46 -22.52
CA THR A 130 -7.56 -7.14 -22.93
C THR A 130 -7.40 -6.11 -21.82
N GLU A 131 -7.74 -6.49 -20.58
CA GLU A 131 -7.56 -5.60 -19.43
C GLU A 131 -6.06 -5.35 -19.18
N TRP A 132 -5.23 -6.39 -19.15
CA TRP A 132 -3.79 -6.23 -18.88
C TRP A 132 -3.05 -5.42 -19.95
N THR A 133 -3.41 -5.60 -21.22
CA THR A 133 -2.81 -4.85 -22.33
C THR A 133 -3.35 -3.42 -22.48
N SER A 134 -4.39 -3.04 -21.72
CA SER A 134 -4.84 -1.65 -21.64
C SER A 134 -3.86 -0.74 -20.86
N TYR A 135 -2.93 -1.33 -20.11
CA TYR A 135 -1.82 -0.64 -19.43
C TYR A 135 -0.56 -0.65 -20.30
N HIS A 136 0.58 -1.07 -19.73
CA HIS A 136 1.80 -1.36 -20.46
C HIS A 136 1.86 -2.87 -20.79
N PRO A 137 2.52 -3.30 -21.89
CA PRO A 137 2.68 -4.73 -22.20
C PRO A 137 3.32 -5.56 -21.07
N ASP A 138 4.18 -4.93 -20.27
CA ASP A 138 4.79 -5.54 -19.07
C ASP A 138 4.00 -5.33 -17.78
N GLY A 139 2.84 -4.67 -17.83
CA GLY A 139 2.10 -4.21 -16.65
C GLY A 139 1.81 -5.33 -15.67
N GLU A 140 1.18 -6.42 -16.11
CA GLU A 140 0.87 -7.57 -15.26
C GLU A 140 2.13 -8.12 -14.57
N ARG A 141 3.23 -8.26 -15.32
CA ARG A 141 4.53 -8.74 -14.80
C ARG A 141 5.08 -7.81 -13.73
N LEU A 142 5.12 -6.50 -13.98
CA LEU A 142 5.69 -5.51 -13.06
C LEU A 142 4.81 -5.30 -11.81
N PHE A 143 3.49 -5.28 -11.95
CA PHE A 143 2.57 -5.23 -10.79
C PHE A 143 2.66 -6.48 -9.94
N THR A 144 2.85 -7.65 -10.57
CA THR A 144 3.11 -8.91 -9.85
C THR A 144 4.44 -8.84 -9.10
N ALA A 145 5.50 -8.34 -9.72
CA ALA A 145 6.79 -8.17 -9.05
C ALA A 145 6.68 -7.24 -7.81
N HIS A 146 5.99 -6.11 -7.96
CA HIS A 146 5.70 -5.21 -6.84
C HIS A 146 4.94 -5.89 -5.70
N ALA A 147 3.83 -6.58 -6.02
CA ALA A 147 3.05 -7.30 -5.03
C ALA A 147 3.86 -8.38 -4.31
N ASN A 148 4.74 -9.09 -5.03
CA ASN A 148 5.64 -10.08 -4.44
C ASN A 148 6.63 -9.44 -3.46
N GLY A 149 7.12 -8.23 -3.74
CA GLY A 149 7.95 -7.46 -2.81
C GLY A 149 7.23 -7.13 -1.50
N VAL A 150 5.99 -6.65 -1.60
CA VAL A 150 5.13 -6.38 -0.43
C VAL A 150 4.92 -7.67 0.38
N ASN A 151 4.60 -8.77 -0.31
CA ASN A 151 4.39 -10.07 0.34
C ASN A 151 5.66 -10.61 1.01
N ALA A 152 6.83 -10.41 0.41
CA ALA A 152 8.10 -10.80 1.01
C ALA A 152 8.36 -10.05 2.32
N PHE A 153 8.03 -8.75 2.39
CA PHE A 153 8.11 -7.98 3.62
C PHE A 153 7.12 -8.50 4.69
N ILE A 154 5.85 -8.72 4.30
CA ILE A 154 4.81 -9.26 5.19
C ILE A 154 5.24 -10.61 5.77
N GLU A 155 5.77 -11.51 4.94
CA GLU A 155 6.20 -12.84 5.38
C GLU A 155 7.37 -12.77 6.37
N GLN A 156 8.39 -11.96 6.06
CA GLN A 156 9.57 -11.82 6.91
C GLN A 156 9.28 -11.15 8.26
N ASN A 157 8.25 -10.31 8.31
CA ASN A 157 7.89 -9.53 9.50
C ASN A 157 6.56 -9.98 10.12
N ARG A 158 6.06 -11.19 9.79
CA ARG A 158 4.77 -11.70 10.30
C ARG A 158 4.70 -11.67 11.83
N ASP A 159 5.83 -11.95 12.50
CA ASP A 159 5.92 -11.99 13.96
C ASP A 159 6.27 -10.62 14.59
N ASN A 160 6.54 -9.60 13.78
CA ASN A 160 6.87 -8.24 14.24
C ASN A 160 6.28 -7.18 13.30
N LEU A 161 4.95 -7.19 13.15
CA LEU A 161 4.25 -6.21 12.34
C LEU A 161 4.27 -4.81 13.00
N PRO A 162 4.11 -3.74 12.20
CA PRO A 162 4.01 -2.38 12.71
C PRO A 162 2.95 -2.24 13.82
N VAL A 163 3.20 -1.30 14.74
CA VAL A 163 2.41 -1.09 15.96
C VAL A 163 0.89 -1.08 15.74
N GLU A 164 0.39 -0.50 14.65
CA GLU A 164 -1.04 -0.44 14.36
C GLU A 164 -1.68 -1.82 14.20
N PHE A 165 -0.98 -2.77 13.57
CA PHE A 165 -1.45 -4.15 13.45
C PHE A 165 -1.51 -4.85 14.82
N GLN A 166 -0.52 -4.58 15.69
CA GLN A 166 -0.51 -5.15 17.03
C GLN A 166 -1.64 -4.59 17.91
N LEU A 167 -1.94 -3.30 17.79
CA LEU A 167 -3.01 -2.64 18.55
C LEU A 167 -4.41 -3.06 18.07
N THR A 168 -4.58 -3.24 16.76
CA THR A 168 -5.90 -3.53 16.16
C THR A 168 -6.18 -5.03 16.04
N GLY A 169 -5.15 -5.87 16.08
CA GLY A 169 -5.26 -7.30 15.80
C GLY A 169 -5.55 -7.62 14.32
N VAL A 170 -5.50 -6.62 13.45
CA VAL A 170 -5.62 -6.80 12.00
C VAL A 170 -4.38 -7.53 11.51
N MET A 171 -4.55 -8.43 10.55
CA MET A 171 -3.44 -9.06 9.85
C MET A 171 -3.43 -8.58 8.40
N PRO A 172 -2.27 -8.20 7.83
CA PRO A 172 -2.16 -7.89 6.42
C PRO A 172 -2.41 -9.18 5.62
N GLU A 173 -3.16 -9.09 4.53
CA GLU A 173 -3.36 -10.24 3.64
C GLU A 173 -2.46 -10.12 2.40
N PRO A 174 -2.24 -11.20 1.65
CA PRO A 174 -1.38 -11.18 0.48
C PRO A 174 -1.83 -10.17 -0.58
N TRP A 175 -0.86 -9.49 -1.16
CA TRP A 175 -1.02 -8.59 -2.29
C TRP A 175 -0.93 -9.37 -3.60
N THR A 176 -1.64 -8.89 -4.61
CA THR A 176 -1.58 -9.40 -5.98
C THR A 176 -1.42 -8.22 -6.95
N ALA A 177 -1.16 -8.51 -8.24
CA ALA A 177 -1.15 -7.47 -9.26
C ALA A 177 -2.47 -6.66 -9.30
N GLN A 178 -3.61 -7.31 -9.03
CA GLN A 178 -4.92 -6.65 -8.97
C GLN A 178 -5.01 -5.66 -7.81
N THR A 179 -4.38 -5.99 -6.67
CA THR A 179 -4.33 -5.10 -5.50
C THR A 179 -3.68 -3.76 -5.84
N ALA A 180 -2.62 -3.77 -6.65
CA ALA A 180 -1.94 -2.56 -7.11
C ALA A 180 -2.79 -1.73 -8.10
N LEU A 181 -3.82 -2.32 -8.70
CA LEU A 181 -4.71 -1.71 -9.69
C LEU A 181 -6.11 -1.42 -9.17
N LEU A 182 -6.34 -1.57 -7.86
CA LEU A 182 -7.62 -1.22 -7.27
C LEU A 182 -7.95 0.25 -7.59
N ARG A 183 -8.99 0.45 -8.40
CA ARG A 183 -9.41 1.77 -8.86
C ARG A 183 -10.22 2.44 -7.78
N TRP A 184 -9.91 3.71 -7.52
CA TRP A 184 -10.73 4.52 -6.64
C TRP A 184 -11.86 5.18 -7.42
N ALA A 185 -13.10 4.94 -6.97
CA ALA A 185 -14.21 5.75 -7.41
C ALA A 185 -14.21 7.05 -6.60
N ALA A 186 -13.82 8.16 -7.21
CA ALA A 186 -13.69 9.48 -6.58
C ALA A 186 -15.04 10.12 -6.22
N LEU A 187 -16.02 9.36 -5.73
CA LEU A 187 -17.42 9.79 -5.57
C LEU A 187 -17.63 10.85 -4.48
N ALA A 188 -16.80 10.85 -3.44
CA ALA A 188 -17.01 11.64 -2.23
C ALA A 188 -15.73 12.33 -1.76
N VAL A 189 -14.81 12.64 -2.68
CA VAL A 189 -13.57 13.35 -2.37
C VAL A 189 -13.79 14.81 -2.72
N PRO A 190 -13.96 15.70 -1.73
CA PRO A 190 -14.27 17.11 -2.02
C PRO A 190 -13.17 17.82 -2.83
N SER A 191 -11.94 17.28 -2.81
CA SER A 191 -10.81 17.80 -3.58
C SER A 191 -10.76 17.31 -5.03
N VAL A 192 -11.67 16.42 -5.46
CA VAL A 192 -11.77 15.96 -6.86
C VAL A 192 -12.95 16.65 -7.52
N ARG A 193 -12.70 17.40 -8.60
CA ARG A 193 -13.78 18.04 -9.37
C ARG A 193 -14.59 17.01 -10.15
N GLY A 194 -15.89 17.29 -10.32
CA GLY A 194 -16.79 16.46 -11.13
C GLY A 194 -17.17 15.13 -10.50
N HIS A 195 -17.14 15.04 -9.17
CA HIS A 195 -17.64 13.86 -8.48
C HIS A 195 -19.18 13.83 -8.48
N ALA A 196 -19.78 12.65 -8.45
CA ALA A 196 -21.22 12.47 -8.63
C ALA A 196 -22.07 13.36 -7.71
N ILE A 197 -21.68 13.53 -6.45
CA ILE A 197 -22.39 14.40 -5.50
C ILE A 197 -22.33 15.88 -5.95
N SER A 198 -21.18 16.36 -6.42
CA SER A 198 -21.08 17.74 -6.94
C SER A 198 -21.91 17.96 -8.19
N GLU A 199 -22.00 16.96 -9.07
CA GLU A 199 -22.82 17.02 -10.29
C GLU A 199 -24.32 17.02 -9.97
N ILE A 200 -24.75 16.19 -9.01
CA ILE A 200 -26.13 16.20 -8.52
C ILE A 200 -26.45 17.55 -7.85
N GLN A 201 -25.54 18.08 -7.04
CA GLN A 201 -25.72 19.40 -6.42
C GLN A 201 -25.79 20.52 -7.46
N LEU A 202 -24.98 20.45 -8.53
CA LEU A 202 -25.05 21.38 -9.65
C LEU A 202 -26.41 21.27 -10.35
N ALA A 203 -26.89 20.06 -10.65
CA ALA A 203 -28.20 19.83 -11.25
C ALA A 203 -29.35 20.38 -10.39
N LEU A 204 -29.31 20.16 -9.06
CA LEU A 204 -30.27 20.73 -8.11
C LEU A 204 -30.23 22.26 -8.11
N ASN A 205 -29.04 22.86 -8.18
CA ASN A 205 -28.89 24.31 -8.28
C ASN A 205 -29.44 24.85 -9.60
N VAL A 206 -29.26 24.14 -10.72
CA VAL A 206 -29.85 24.52 -12.01
C VAL A 206 -31.38 24.44 -11.94
N ALA A 207 -31.93 23.40 -11.32
CA ALA A 207 -33.37 23.26 -11.14
C ALA A 207 -33.96 24.40 -10.27
N ALA A 208 -33.22 24.83 -9.24
CA ALA A 208 -33.67 25.88 -8.32
C ALA A 208 -33.49 27.30 -8.85
N TYR A 209 -32.39 27.58 -9.57
CA TYR A 209 -31.97 28.94 -9.90
C TYR A 209 -31.87 29.22 -11.41
N GLY A 210 -31.96 28.20 -12.26
CA GLY A 210 -31.63 28.29 -13.68
C GLY A 210 -30.13 28.16 -13.96
N ALA A 211 -29.79 27.84 -15.21
CA ALA A 211 -28.42 27.48 -15.60
C ALA A 211 -27.41 28.62 -15.42
N GLU A 212 -27.78 29.85 -15.80
CA GLU A 212 -26.91 31.03 -15.69
C GLU A 212 -26.51 31.32 -14.24
N GLU A 213 -27.48 31.34 -13.33
CA GLU A 213 -27.26 31.62 -11.91
C GLU A 213 -26.50 30.48 -11.22
N ALA A 214 -26.83 29.23 -11.54
CA ALA A 214 -26.10 28.07 -11.03
C ALA A 214 -24.63 28.08 -11.47
N ASN A 215 -24.36 28.41 -12.75
CA ASN A 215 -23.00 28.51 -13.28
C ASN A 215 -22.20 29.61 -12.60
N ARG A 216 -22.84 30.78 -12.38
CA ARG A 216 -22.22 31.90 -11.67
C ARG A 216 -21.84 31.57 -10.23
N ARG A 217 -22.64 30.74 -9.55
CA ARG A 217 -22.34 30.28 -8.18
C ARG A 217 -21.26 29.20 -8.17
N ALA A 218 -21.28 28.30 -9.14
CA ALA A 218 -20.26 27.26 -9.29
C ALA A 218 -18.89 27.86 -9.64
N ALA A 219 -18.88 28.98 -10.38
CA ALA A 219 -17.69 29.71 -10.79
C ALA A 219 -16.59 28.78 -11.36
N PRO A 220 -16.89 28.01 -12.43
CA PRO A 220 -15.94 27.05 -12.97
C PRO A 220 -14.67 27.75 -13.48
N ASP A 221 -13.54 27.04 -13.37
CA ASP A 221 -12.24 27.47 -13.88
C ASP A 221 -11.57 26.33 -14.67
N PRO A 222 -11.42 26.46 -16.00
CA PRO A 222 -11.79 27.62 -16.82
C PRO A 222 -13.32 27.85 -16.86
N TRP A 223 -13.72 29.11 -17.04
CA TRP A 223 -15.15 29.44 -17.19
C TRP A 223 -15.69 28.84 -18.49
N ASP A 224 -16.80 28.13 -18.37
CA ASP A 224 -17.60 27.65 -19.50
C ASP A 224 -19.08 27.81 -19.16
N ASP A 225 -19.90 28.09 -20.16
CA ASP A 225 -21.32 28.32 -19.94
C ASP A 225 -22.05 26.99 -19.73
N LEU A 226 -22.77 26.90 -18.60
CA LEU A 226 -23.51 25.68 -18.28
C LEU A 226 -24.70 25.52 -19.22
N VAL A 227 -24.66 24.49 -20.05
CA VAL A 227 -25.75 24.11 -20.96
C VAL A 227 -26.48 22.91 -20.38
N VAL A 228 -27.80 23.01 -20.21
CA VAL A 228 -28.64 21.85 -19.88
C VAL A 228 -28.82 21.01 -21.14
N PRO A 229 -28.37 19.75 -21.16
CA PRO A 229 -28.52 18.88 -22.34
C PRO A 229 -29.98 18.71 -22.74
N GLU A 230 -30.24 18.63 -24.05
CA GLU A 230 -31.57 18.37 -24.57
C GLU A 230 -32.09 17.01 -24.06
N GLY A 231 -33.31 16.98 -23.54
CA GLY A 231 -33.94 15.78 -23.00
C GLY A 231 -33.62 15.45 -21.54
N LEU A 232 -32.77 16.23 -20.86
CA LEU A 232 -32.54 16.09 -19.42
C LEU A 232 -33.69 16.73 -18.61
N ASP A 233 -34.47 15.90 -17.92
CA ASP A 233 -35.48 16.37 -16.97
C ASP A 233 -34.90 16.49 -15.56
N LEU A 234 -34.58 17.72 -15.16
CA LEU A 234 -34.01 18.02 -13.85
C LEU A 234 -35.00 17.80 -12.69
N SER A 235 -36.30 17.71 -12.96
CA SER A 235 -37.30 17.45 -11.90
C SER A 235 -37.23 16.04 -11.31
N LEU A 236 -36.56 15.13 -12.04
CA LEU A 236 -36.29 13.76 -11.58
C LEU A 236 -35.14 13.68 -10.57
N ILE A 237 -34.34 14.74 -10.46
CA ILE A 237 -33.21 14.81 -9.52
C ILE A 237 -33.68 15.53 -8.27
N THR A 238 -33.90 14.78 -7.19
CA THR A 238 -34.36 15.30 -5.90
C THR A 238 -33.25 15.24 -4.84
N GLN A 239 -33.45 15.96 -3.73
CA GLN A 239 -32.53 15.93 -2.60
C GLN A 239 -32.35 14.52 -2.02
N ASP A 240 -33.38 13.67 -2.11
CA ASP A 240 -33.36 12.29 -1.65
C ASP A 240 -32.28 11.43 -2.34
N VAL A 241 -31.74 11.87 -3.48
CA VAL A 241 -30.63 11.19 -4.17
C VAL A 241 -29.30 11.37 -3.42
N LEU A 242 -29.19 12.41 -2.58
CA LEU A 242 -27.99 12.73 -1.81
C LEU A 242 -28.02 12.20 -0.36
N ASP A 243 -29.20 11.80 0.14
CA ASP A 243 -29.43 11.29 1.50
C ASP A 243 -29.18 9.78 1.60
#